data_AF-A0A923VUQ5-F1
#
_entry.id   AF-A0A923VUQ5-F1
#
_cell.length_a   1.000
_cell.length_b   1.000
_cell.length_c   1.000
_cell.angle_alpha   90.00
_cell.angle_beta   90.00
_cell.angle_gamma   90.00
#
_symmetry.space_group_name_H-M   'P 1'
#
loop_
_entity.id
_entity.type
_entity.pdbx_description
1 polymer ?
#
loop_
_entity_poly.entity_id
_entity_poly.type
_entity_poly.pdbx_seq_one_letter_code
_entity_poly.pdbx_strand_id
1 'polypeptide(L)'
;MKTLFAASLLVCLGLTACGGGGDASVAVAVAPVVVPVQATYEYLNHPTISGLEYLNSVTGPETQLTTSVGGYNGYTGGDTVSFFLGDILLFTLPGELPRPFLSLYDANRYSNASLYSDTAVENLMAFLMAIDDDGDYRNGIQVAYPVRAAARGLNLNFNQTAFDFRNDPAVQYATAVLSGNTFYGQRPLVSPGQAQFALQTP
;
A
#
# COMPACT_ATOMS: atom_id res chain seq x y z
N MET A 1 -30.86 -73.86 -48.61
CA MET A 1 -30.22 -73.28 -49.81
C MET A 1 -28.77 -72.95 -49.46
N LYS A 2 -27.83 -73.53 -50.21
CA LYS A 2 -26.41 -73.13 -50.38
C LYS A 2 -25.46 -73.09 -49.15
N THR A 3 -24.88 -74.27 -48.94
CA THR A 3 -23.56 -74.71 -48.46
C THR A 3 -22.32 -73.78 -48.41
N LEU A 4 -21.53 -74.01 -47.33
CA LEU A 4 -20.06 -74.23 -47.22
C LEU A 4 -19.05 -73.05 -47.22
N PHE A 5 -18.17 -73.02 -46.20
CA PHE A 5 -16.70 -72.75 -46.14
C PHE A 5 -16.34 -72.53 -44.63
N ALA A 6 -15.27 -73.00 -43.97
CA ALA A 6 -14.27 -74.06 -44.13
C ALA A 6 -13.57 -74.23 -42.75
N ALA A 7 -13.09 -75.45 -42.51
CA ALA A 7 -12.16 -75.91 -41.45
C ALA A 7 -10.79 -75.16 -41.52
N SER A 8 -9.81 -75.23 -40.62
CA SER A 8 -9.56 -75.78 -39.28
C SER A 8 -8.12 -75.35 -38.91
N LEU A 9 -7.90 -74.96 -37.66
CA LEU A 9 -6.73 -75.15 -36.79
C LEU A 9 -5.29 -75.18 -37.39
N LEU A 10 -4.41 -74.27 -36.94
CA LEU A 10 -3.02 -74.62 -36.59
C LEU A 10 -2.44 -73.69 -35.50
N VAL A 11 -1.82 -74.34 -34.52
CA VAL A 11 -1.27 -73.86 -33.25
C VAL A 11 0.25 -73.69 -33.37
N CYS A 12 0.84 -72.66 -32.72
CA CYS A 12 2.02 -72.77 -31.82
C CYS A 12 2.84 -71.46 -31.62
N LEU A 13 3.15 -71.22 -30.32
CA LEU A 13 4.41 -70.74 -29.75
C LEU A 13 4.81 -69.25 -29.85
N GLY A 14 4.47 -68.52 -28.77
CA GLY A 14 5.45 -68.01 -27.80
C GLY A 14 6.36 -66.85 -28.20
N LEU A 15 6.17 -65.70 -27.55
CA LEU A 15 7.25 -64.86 -27.01
C LEU A 15 6.68 -63.98 -25.89
N THR A 16 7.30 -64.10 -24.72
CA THR A 16 7.05 -63.32 -23.52
C THR A 16 7.67 -61.92 -23.66
N ALA A 17 6.88 -60.86 -23.50
CA ALA A 17 7.39 -59.54 -23.18
C ALA A 17 6.79 -59.11 -21.83
N CYS A 18 7.53 -59.42 -20.77
CA CYS A 18 7.46 -58.75 -19.49
C CYS A 18 8.25 -57.44 -19.64
N GLY A 19 7.64 -56.30 -19.36
CA GLY A 19 8.37 -55.02 -19.37
C GLY A 19 7.46 -53.81 -19.32
N GLY A 20 7.36 -53.20 -18.13
CA GLY A 20 6.80 -51.85 -18.00
C GLY A 20 6.10 -51.61 -16.66
N GLY A 21 6.86 -51.66 -15.55
CA GLY A 21 6.40 -51.13 -14.28
C GLY A 21 6.23 -49.61 -14.39
N GLY A 22 4.99 -49.15 -14.48
CA GLY A 22 4.63 -47.76 -14.27
C GLY A 22 4.22 -47.61 -12.81
N ASP A 23 5.18 -47.32 -11.94
CA ASP A 23 4.86 -46.76 -10.63
C ASP A 23 4.14 -45.44 -10.89
N ALA A 24 2.81 -45.49 -10.85
CA ALA A 24 2.01 -44.30 -10.66
C ALA A 24 2.30 -43.84 -9.22
N SER A 25 3.41 -43.11 -9.06
CA SER A 25 3.61 -42.25 -7.93
C SER A 25 2.44 -41.27 -7.96
N VAL A 26 1.42 -41.59 -7.17
CA VAL A 26 0.36 -40.65 -6.81
C VAL A 26 1.11 -39.52 -6.12
N ALA A 27 1.42 -38.48 -6.89
CA ALA A 27 1.80 -37.20 -6.34
C ALA A 27 0.59 -36.79 -5.50
N VAL A 28 0.67 -37.06 -4.19
CA VAL A 28 -0.23 -36.44 -3.23
C VAL A 28 0.04 -34.96 -3.39
N ALA A 29 -0.84 -34.29 -4.13
CA ALA A 29 -0.86 -32.85 -4.21
C ALA A 29 -1.12 -32.38 -2.78
N VAL A 30 -0.04 -32.05 -2.07
CA VAL A 30 -0.14 -31.35 -0.80
C VAL A 30 -0.82 -30.04 -1.16
N ALA A 31 -2.08 -29.90 -0.74
CA ALA A 31 -2.80 -28.64 -0.90
C ALA A 31 -1.90 -27.53 -0.35
N PRO A 32 -1.75 -26.40 -1.06
CA PRO A 32 -0.92 -25.31 -0.57
C PRO A 32 -1.43 -24.94 0.83
N VAL A 33 -0.51 -24.93 1.80
CA VAL A 33 -0.81 -24.47 3.16
C VAL A 33 -1.24 -23.02 3.04
N VAL A 34 -2.54 -22.76 3.18
CA VAL A 34 -3.07 -21.40 3.24
C VAL A 34 -2.68 -20.86 4.61
N VAL A 35 -1.60 -20.07 4.66
CA VAL A 35 -1.27 -19.31 5.85
C VAL A 35 -2.37 -18.27 6.04
N PRO A 36 -3.10 -18.27 7.18
CA PRO A 36 -4.15 -17.29 7.40
C PRO A 36 -3.53 -15.90 7.46
N VAL A 37 -4.11 -14.97 6.70
CA VAL A 37 -3.78 -13.54 6.80
C VAL A 37 -4.14 -13.06 8.20
N GLN A 38 -3.17 -12.50 8.92
CA GLN A 38 -3.33 -12.00 10.30
C GLN A 38 -3.25 -10.48 10.31
N ALA A 39 -4.07 -9.82 11.13
CA ALA A 39 -3.99 -8.38 11.30
C ALA A 39 -2.75 -7.98 12.10
N THR A 40 -2.08 -6.93 11.67
CA THR A 40 -0.95 -6.26 12.34
C THR A 40 -1.38 -4.86 12.73
N TYR A 41 -0.92 -4.38 13.89
CA TYR A 41 -1.17 -3.01 14.33
C TYR A 41 0.13 -2.22 14.33
N GLU A 42 0.17 -1.17 13.51
CA GLU A 42 1.37 -0.39 13.20
C GLU A 42 1.12 1.09 13.51
N TYR A 43 2.18 1.88 13.60
CA TYR A 43 2.08 3.30 14.01
C TYR A 43 2.94 4.19 13.12
N LEU A 44 2.37 5.30 12.64
CA LEU A 44 3.12 6.40 12.04
C LEU A 44 3.69 7.27 13.18
N ASN A 45 4.93 7.06 13.59
CA ASN A 45 5.46 7.66 14.83
C ASN A 45 6.16 9.02 14.67
N HIS A 46 6.64 9.38 13.48
CA HIS A 46 7.34 10.65 13.29
C HIS A 46 7.16 11.26 11.88
N PRO A 47 6.44 12.39 11.78
CA PRO A 47 5.52 12.88 12.81
C PRO A 47 4.42 11.85 13.11
N THR A 48 3.81 11.93 14.29
CA THR A 48 2.52 11.27 14.52
C THR A 48 1.49 11.89 13.59
N ILE A 49 0.74 11.09 12.81
CA ILE A 49 -0.29 11.63 11.89
C ILE A 49 -1.63 10.96 12.15
N SER A 50 -2.59 11.77 12.59
CA SER A 50 -3.95 11.32 12.88
C SER A 50 -4.95 11.77 11.81
N GLY A 51 -5.99 10.96 11.60
CA GLY A 51 -7.07 11.30 10.67
C GLY A 51 -6.74 11.14 9.18
N LEU A 52 -5.68 10.42 8.82
CA LEU A 52 -5.46 10.00 7.42
C LEU A 52 -6.41 8.86 7.08
N GLU A 53 -6.98 8.91 5.88
CA GLU A 53 -7.74 7.79 5.33
C GLU A 53 -6.77 6.69 4.90
N TYR A 54 -7.09 5.43 5.16
CA TYR A 54 -6.30 4.31 4.62
C TYR A 54 -7.16 3.14 4.17
N LEU A 55 -6.62 2.41 3.18
CA LEU A 55 -7.22 1.23 2.57
C LEU A 55 -6.22 0.08 2.58
N ASN A 56 -6.70 -1.11 2.91
CA ASN A 56 -5.93 -2.35 2.84
C ASN A 56 -6.34 -3.17 1.62
N SER A 57 -5.36 -3.69 0.88
CA SER A 57 -5.63 -4.52 -0.29
C SER A 57 -6.38 -5.82 0.03
N VAL A 58 -6.38 -6.27 1.29
CA VAL A 58 -7.08 -7.47 1.76
C VAL A 58 -8.54 -7.21 2.15
N THR A 59 -8.83 -6.11 2.86
CA THR A 59 -10.20 -5.84 3.34
C THR A 59 -11.08 -5.16 2.30
N GLY A 60 -10.49 -4.68 1.20
CA GLY A 60 -11.22 -4.00 0.13
C GLY A 60 -11.43 -2.51 0.43
N PRO A 61 -12.45 -1.87 -0.18
CA PRO A 61 -12.56 -0.41 -0.25
C PRO A 61 -13.08 0.25 1.04
N GLU A 62 -13.11 -0.46 2.17
CA GLU A 62 -13.54 0.12 3.43
C GLU A 62 -12.47 1.07 3.97
N THR A 63 -12.76 2.37 3.92
CA THR A 63 -11.89 3.43 4.43
C THR A 63 -11.85 3.42 5.95
N GLN A 64 -10.65 3.34 6.51
CA GLN A 64 -10.37 3.53 7.93
C GLN A 64 -9.60 4.82 8.16
N LEU A 65 -9.49 5.26 9.42
CA LEU A 65 -8.71 6.46 9.79
C LEU A 65 -7.56 6.11 10.72
N THR A 66 -6.40 6.75 10.52
CA THR A 66 -5.32 6.68 11.51
C THR A 66 -5.79 7.28 12.83
N THR A 67 -5.43 6.62 13.94
CA THR A 67 -5.83 7.04 15.29
C THR A 67 -5.07 8.29 15.74
N SER A 68 -5.42 8.83 16.91
CA SER A 68 -4.72 9.99 17.51
C SER A 68 -3.22 9.74 17.77
N VAL A 69 -2.82 8.48 17.92
CA VAL A 69 -1.42 8.07 18.09
C VAL A 69 -0.79 7.59 16.77
N GLY A 70 -1.42 7.88 15.62
CA GLY A 70 -0.93 7.46 14.30
C GLY A 70 -1.10 5.99 14.00
N GLY A 71 -1.88 5.26 14.81
CA GLY A 71 -2.09 3.82 14.66
C GLY A 71 -2.98 3.48 13.47
N TYR A 72 -2.65 2.39 12.76
CA TYR A 72 -3.40 1.82 11.65
C TYR A 72 -3.28 0.29 11.63
N ASN A 73 -4.21 -0.36 10.91
CA ASN A 73 -4.17 -1.80 10.71
C ASN A 73 -3.55 -2.13 9.35
N GLY A 74 -2.58 -3.05 9.35
CA GLY A 74 -2.16 -3.78 8.15
C GLY A 74 -2.42 -5.28 8.31
N TYR A 75 -1.97 -6.08 7.36
CA TYR A 75 -2.14 -7.53 7.40
C TYR A 75 -0.88 -8.27 6.95
N THR A 76 -0.73 -9.54 7.36
CA THR A 76 0.35 -10.39 6.86
C THR A 76 0.03 -10.92 5.46
N GLY A 77 1.03 -11.48 4.77
CA GLY A 77 0.82 -12.14 3.48
C GLY A 77 0.95 -11.22 2.26
N GLY A 78 1.70 -10.13 2.38
CA GLY A 78 2.09 -9.27 1.24
C GLY A 78 1.02 -8.29 0.79
N ASP A 79 0.12 -7.90 1.70
CA ASP A 79 -0.82 -6.82 1.45
C ASP A 79 -0.12 -5.45 1.38
N THR A 80 -0.90 -4.43 1.03
CA THR A 80 -0.46 -3.05 1.02
C THR A 80 -1.47 -2.16 1.70
N VAL A 81 -0.98 -1.21 2.47
CA VAL A 81 -1.76 -0.13 3.08
C VAL A 81 -1.50 1.14 2.28
N SER A 82 -2.54 1.70 1.66
CA SER A 82 -2.46 2.99 0.94
C SER A 82 -3.10 4.07 1.79
N PHE A 83 -2.38 5.18 2.01
CA PHE A 83 -2.82 6.32 2.80
C PHE A 83 -3.23 7.48 1.91
N PHE A 84 -4.36 8.10 2.25
CA PHE A 84 -5.06 9.08 1.44
C PHE A 84 -5.48 10.32 2.24
N LEU A 85 -5.71 11.38 1.50
CA LEU A 85 -6.46 12.55 1.91
C LEU A 85 -7.52 12.83 0.84
N GLY A 86 -8.78 12.45 1.10
CA GLY A 86 -9.78 12.41 0.05
C GLY A 86 -9.33 11.51 -1.10
N ASP A 87 -9.17 12.08 -2.29
CA ASP A 87 -8.72 11.35 -3.48
C ASP A 87 -7.20 11.46 -3.73
N ILE A 88 -6.47 12.17 -2.86
CA ILE A 88 -5.02 12.35 -2.96
C ILE A 88 -4.32 11.14 -2.33
N LEU A 89 -3.59 10.35 -3.12
CA LEU A 89 -2.67 9.33 -2.60
C LEU A 89 -1.45 10.01 -1.97
N LEU A 90 -1.25 9.80 -0.68
CA LEU A 90 -0.12 10.38 0.07
C LEU A 90 1.10 9.46 0.01
N PHE A 91 0.94 8.21 0.45
CA PHE A 91 1.98 7.19 0.42
C PHE A 91 1.40 5.78 0.56
N THR A 92 2.22 4.76 0.32
CA THR A 92 1.87 3.34 0.45
C THR A 92 2.91 2.62 1.28
N LEU A 93 2.48 1.73 2.18
CA LEU A 93 3.32 0.89 3.02
C LEU A 93 2.96 -0.60 2.82
N PRO A 94 3.88 -1.54 3.07
CA PRO A 94 3.48 -2.94 3.24
C PRO A 94 2.60 -3.05 4.50
N GLY A 95 1.60 -3.95 4.52
CA GLY A 95 0.75 -4.04 5.72
C GLY A 95 1.44 -4.70 6.92
N GLU A 96 2.44 -5.53 6.70
CA GLU A 96 3.40 -5.92 7.74
C GLU A 96 4.71 -5.16 7.54
N LEU A 97 5.07 -4.30 8.51
CA LEU A 97 6.33 -3.60 8.45
C LEU A 97 7.47 -4.51 8.95
N PRO A 98 8.59 -4.63 8.21
CA PRO A 98 9.73 -5.42 8.66
C PRO A 98 10.50 -4.78 9.83
N ARG A 99 10.23 -3.50 10.12
CA ARG A 99 10.77 -2.74 11.25
C ARG A 99 9.76 -1.65 11.63
N PRO A 100 9.79 -1.13 12.87
CA PRO A 100 8.95 0.00 13.25
C PRO A 100 9.13 1.18 12.30
N PHE A 101 8.03 1.86 11.97
CA PHE A 101 8.05 3.11 11.23
C PHE A 101 8.50 4.23 12.17
N LEU A 102 9.72 4.72 11.97
CA LEU A 102 10.37 5.69 12.88
C LEU A 102 10.46 7.09 12.28
N SER A 103 10.21 7.23 10.98
CA SER A 103 10.18 8.52 10.27
C SER A 103 9.36 8.37 9.01
N LEU A 104 8.73 9.46 8.54
CA LEU A 104 8.07 9.49 7.24
C LEU A 104 9.01 9.14 6.08
N TYR A 105 10.34 9.27 6.26
CA TYR A 105 11.31 8.75 5.31
C TYR A 105 11.21 7.23 5.10
N ASP A 106 10.75 6.44 6.08
CA ASP A 106 10.54 5.01 5.89
C ASP A 106 9.53 4.72 4.76
N ALA A 107 8.61 5.64 4.48
CA ALA A 107 7.59 5.48 3.43
C ALA A 107 8.15 5.39 2.01
N ASN A 108 9.40 5.82 1.77
CA ASN A 108 10.06 5.68 0.46
C ASN A 108 11.08 4.51 0.40
N ARG A 109 11.19 3.70 1.46
CA ARG A 109 12.21 2.64 1.57
C ARG A 109 11.69 1.25 1.23
N TYR A 110 10.39 1.11 1.01
CA TYR A 110 9.75 -0.17 0.69
C TYR A 110 9.55 -0.34 -0.82
N SER A 111 9.51 -1.58 -1.29
CA SER A 111 9.38 -1.89 -2.73
C SER A 111 8.04 -1.45 -3.34
N ASN A 112 7.00 -1.34 -2.53
CA ASN A 112 5.68 -0.86 -2.90
C ASN A 112 5.47 0.64 -2.63
N ALA A 113 6.54 1.37 -2.32
CA ALA A 113 6.45 2.81 -2.06
C ALA A 113 5.91 3.57 -3.29
N SER A 114 5.01 4.51 -3.04
CA SER A 114 4.54 5.48 -4.04
C SER A 114 5.34 6.80 -3.99
N LEU A 115 6.23 6.95 -3.01
CA LEU A 115 7.21 8.03 -2.90
C LEU A 115 8.57 7.49 -3.35
N TYR A 116 9.19 8.12 -4.36
CA TYR A 116 10.37 7.56 -5.03
C TYR A 116 11.70 8.23 -4.63
N SER A 117 11.66 9.23 -3.75
CA SER A 117 12.85 9.94 -3.29
C SER A 117 12.65 10.59 -1.92
N ASP A 118 13.73 10.97 -1.26
CA ASP A 118 13.66 11.74 -0.01
C ASP A 118 13.01 13.12 -0.27
N THR A 119 13.23 13.72 -1.45
CA THR A 119 12.54 14.94 -1.87
C THR A 119 11.02 14.77 -1.97
N ALA A 120 10.53 13.61 -2.41
CA ALA A 120 9.09 13.35 -2.44
C ALA A 120 8.49 13.28 -1.03
N VAL A 121 9.23 12.70 -0.08
CA VAL A 121 8.86 12.68 1.34
C VAL A 121 8.84 14.10 1.92
N GLU A 122 9.83 14.91 1.61
CA GLU A 122 9.91 16.31 2.06
C GLU A 122 8.78 17.17 1.47
N ASN A 123 8.41 16.96 0.21
CA ASN A 123 7.23 17.60 -0.41
C ASN A 123 5.94 17.20 0.31
N LEU A 124 5.77 15.91 0.60
CA LEU A 124 4.64 15.41 1.38
C LEU A 124 4.60 16.05 2.77
N MET A 125 5.74 16.09 3.48
CA MET A 125 5.81 16.70 4.81
C MET A 125 5.46 18.18 4.77
N ALA A 126 5.99 18.93 3.79
CA ALA A 126 5.67 20.35 3.62
C ALA A 126 4.16 20.58 3.43
N PHE A 127 3.50 19.70 2.69
CA PHE A 127 2.05 19.72 2.48
C PHE A 127 1.28 19.37 3.75
N LEU A 128 1.65 18.28 4.43
CA LEU A 128 1.02 17.84 5.68
C LEU A 128 1.08 18.91 6.77
N MET A 129 2.24 19.56 6.95
CA MET A 129 2.38 20.67 7.91
C MET A 129 1.49 21.87 7.56
N ALA A 130 1.23 22.12 6.28
CA ALA A 130 0.38 23.24 5.87
C ALA A 130 -1.11 22.99 6.18
N ILE A 131 -1.54 21.73 6.17
CA ILE A 131 -2.92 21.30 6.42
C ILE A 131 -3.16 20.78 7.84
N ASP A 132 -2.15 20.87 8.71
CA ASP A 132 -2.26 20.50 10.12
C ASP A 132 -3.27 21.38 10.86
N ASP A 133 -4.21 20.79 11.60
CA ASP A 133 -5.41 21.50 12.07
C ASP A 133 -5.08 22.72 12.95
N ASP A 134 -4.11 22.56 13.86
CA ASP A 134 -3.64 23.61 14.78
C ASP A 134 -2.34 24.28 14.34
N GLY A 135 -1.70 23.81 13.27
CA GLY A 135 -0.47 24.37 12.73
C GLY A 135 0.78 24.11 13.55
N ASP A 136 0.75 23.19 14.51
CA ASP A 136 1.90 22.83 15.31
C ASP A 136 2.26 21.34 15.19
N TYR A 137 2.92 21.00 14.08
CA TYR A 137 3.37 19.64 13.76
C TYR A 137 4.15 18.93 14.89
N ARG A 138 4.75 19.68 15.83
CA ARG A 138 5.54 19.15 16.95
C ARG A 138 4.68 18.41 17.97
N ASN A 139 3.38 18.66 17.99
CA ASN A 139 2.43 17.92 18.82
C ASN A 139 1.74 16.77 18.05
N GLY A 140 2.17 16.51 16.81
CA GLY A 140 1.55 15.58 15.87
C GLY A 140 0.67 16.30 14.85
N ILE A 141 0.62 15.77 13.63
CA ILE A 141 -0.20 16.32 12.55
C ILE A 141 -1.63 15.79 12.69
N GLN A 142 -2.58 16.71 12.67
CA GLN A 142 -4.00 16.44 12.84
C GLN A 142 -4.73 16.77 11.55
N VAL A 143 -5.27 15.76 10.87
CA VAL A 143 -6.08 15.96 9.68
C VAL A 143 -7.56 15.96 10.07
N ALA A 144 -8.18 17.15 10.05
CA ALA A 144 -9.58 17.31 10.40
C ALA A 144 -10.54 16.84 9.29
N TYR A 145 -11.78 16.50 9.66
CA TYR A 145 -12.81 16.09 8.70
C TYR A 145 -13.06 17.10 7.56
N PRO A 146 -13.18 18.43 7.82
CA PRO A 146 -13.37 19.42 6.76
C PRO A 146 -12.25 19.39 5.71
N VAL A 147 -11.00 19.15 6.14
CA VAL A 147 -9.83 19.03 5.26
C VAL A 147 -9.97 17.80 4.35
N ARG A 148 -10.31 16.62 4.91
CA ARG A 148 -10.57 15.41 4.09
C ARG A 148 -11.70 15.62 3.08
N ALA A 149 -12.80 16.22 3.52
CA ALA A 149 -13.95 16.47 2.66
C ALA A 149 -13.60 17.41 1.49
N ALA A 150 -12.81 18.46 1.76
CA ALA A 150 -12.36 19.42 0.76
C ALA A 150 -11.30 18.85 -0.20
N ALA A 151 -10.64 17.75 0.15
CA ALA A 151 -9.63 17.09 -0.69
C ALA A 151 -10.19 16.16 -1.76
N ARG A 152 -11.50 15.88 -1.74
CA ARG A 152 -12.15 15.07 -2.78
C ARG A 152 -12.08 15.76 -4.13
N GLY A 153 -11.76 15.00 -5.17
CA GLY A 153 -11.54 15.48 -6.53
C GLY A 153 -10.18 16.17 -6.75
N LEU A 154 -9.34 16.31 -5.72
CA LEU A 154 -7.99 16.82 -5.86
C LEU A 154 -7.00 15.67 -6.11
N ASN A 155 -5.93 15.97 -6.84
CA ASN A 155 -4.82 15.05 -7.07
C ASN A 155 -3.51 15.85 -7.05
N LEU A 156 -2.53 15.35 -6.30
CA LEU A 156 -1.21 15.95 -6.17
C LEU A 156 -0.15 14.92 -6.49
N ASN A 157 0.91 15.35 -7.18
CA ASN A 157 2.09 14.53 -7.42
C ASN A 157 3.23 14.99 -6.52
N PHE A 158 3.55 14.21 -5.48
CA PHE A 158 4.67 14.49 -4.58
C PHE A 158 6.03 14.15 -5.17
N ASN A 159 6.09 13.32 -6.24
CA ASN A 159 7.32 12.87 -6.91
C ASN A 159 7.89 13.90 -7.89
N GLN A 160 7.78 15.18 -7.54
CA GLN A 160 8.36 16.30 -8.27
C GLN A 160 9.64 16.78 -7.57
N THR A 161 10.43 17.60 -8.26
CA THR A 161 11.51 18.33 -7.57
C THR A 161 10.90 19.29 -6.54
N ALA A 162 11.66 19.68 -5.51
CA ALA A 162 11.17 20.64 -4.52
C ALA A 162 10.81 22.00 -5.14
N PHE A 163 11.44 22.38 -6.26
CA PHE A 163 11.10 23.61 -6.97
C PHE A 163 9.78 23.46 -7.73
N ASP A 164 9.63 22.39 -8.51
CA ASP A 164 8.44 22.16 -9.33
C ASP A 164 7.20 21.95 -8.45
N PHE A 165 7.30 21.16 -7.38
CA PHE A 165 6.20 20.92 -6.45
C PHE A 165 5.62 22.21 -5.86
N ARG A 166 6.48 23.20 -5.55
CA ARG A 166 6.03 24.50 -4.99
C ARG A 166 5.40 25.42 -6.02
N ASN A 167 5.78 25.25 -7.29
CA ASN A 167 5.26 26.04 -8.41
C ASN A 167 4.11 25.35 -9.13
N ASP A 168 3.79 24.10 -8.79
CA ASP A 168 2.66 23.36 -9.32
C ASP A 168 1.34 24.05 -8.94
N PRO A 169 0.53 24.53 -9.91
CA PRO A 169 -0.75 25.17 -9.64
C PRO A 169 -1.73 24.29 -8.85
N ALA A 170 -1.70 22.98 -9.05
CA ALA A 170 -2.55 22.04 -8.31
C ALA A 170 -2.15 22.00 -6.83
N VAL A 171 -0.84 22.00 -6.54
CA VAL A 171 -0.32 22.06 -5.17
C VAL A 171 -0.67 23.38 -4.50
N GLN A 172 -0.50 24.51 -5.20
CA GLN A 172 -0.84 25.83 -4.66
C GLN A 172 -2.33 25.95 -4.36
N TYR A 173 -3.18 25.49 -5.28
CA TYR A 173 -4.63 25.47 -5.11
C TYR A 173 -5.05 24.58 -3.94
N ALA A 174 -4.58 23.33 -3.91
CA ALA A 174 -4.90 22.39 -2.84
C ALA A 174 -4.43 22.92 -1.49
N THR A 175 -3.19 23.42 -1.39
CA THR A 175 -2.68 23.98 -0.13
C THR A 175 -3.55 25.14 0.35
N ALA A 176 -3.93 26.07 -0.54
CA ALA A 176 -4.78 27.20 -0.19
C ALA A 176 -6.18 26.78 0.28
N VAL A 177 -6.84 25.87 -0.45
CA VAL A 177 -8.18 25.40 -0.11
C VAL A 177 -8.17 24.57 1.17
N LEU A 178 -7.25 23.62 1.28
CA LEU A 178 -7.21 22.66 2.38
C LEU A 178 -6.78 23.29 3.69
N SER A 179 -5.74 24.14 3.69
CA SER A 179 -5.36 24.88 4.89
C SER A 179 -6.44 25.87 5.32
N GLY A 180 -7.23 26.43 4.39
CA GLY A 180 -8.39 27.26 4.74
C GLY A 180 -9.50 26.51 5.50
N ASN A 181 -9.48 25.18 5.54
CA ASN A 181 -10.42 24.33 6.26
C ASN A 181 -9.87 23.82 7.60
N THR A 182 -8.68 24.25 8.03
CA THR A 182 -8.13 23.96 9.36
C THR A 182 -8.59 25.00 10.38
N PHE A 183 -8.50 24.67 11.67
CA PHE A 183 -8.76 25.63 12.75
C PHE A 183 -7.80 26.83 12.75
N TYR A 184 -6.54 26.60 12.38
CA TYR A 184 -5.54 27.66 12.27
C TYR A 184 -5.75 28.57 11.05
N GLY A 185 -6.40 28.06 10.00
CA GLY A 185 -6.72 28.78 8.78
C GLY A 185 -5.64 28.72 7.70
N GLN A 186 -5.90 29.49 6.63
CA GLN A 186 -5.14 29.41 5.37
C GLN A 186 -3.66 29.75 5.56
N ARG A 187 -2.79 28.91 5.02
CA ARG A 187 -1.33 29.05 5.07
C ARG A 187 -0.68 28.70 3.74
N PRO A 188 0.51 29.25 3.45
CA PRO A 188 1.33 28.79 2.33
C PRO A 188 1.97 27.43 2.64
N LEU A 189 2.48 26.79 1.61
CA LEU A 189 3.27 25.56 1.73
C LEU A 189 4.56 25.83 2.54
N VAL A 190 4.87 24.97 3.51
CA VAL A 190 6.08 25.07 4.35
C VAL A 190 7.35 24.96 3.51
N SER A 191 8.44 25.66 3.86
CA SER A 191 9.70 25.61 3.08
C SER A 191 10.35 24.22 3.07
N PRO A 192 11.15 23.85 2.04
CA PRO A 192 11.78 22.54 1.99
C PRO A 192 12.71 22.30 3.19
N GLY A 193 13.47 23.32 3.60
CA GLY A 193 14.35 23.22 4.77
C GLY A 193 13.59 22.99 6.08
N GLN A 194 12.41 23.60 6.26
CA GLN A 194 11.57 23.35 7.43
C GLN A 194 10.96 21.95 7.39
N ALA A 195 10.50 21.49 6.22
CA ALA A 195 9.96 20.12 6.07
C ALA A 195 11.03 19.07 6.34
N GLN A 196 12.24 19.25 5.79
CA GLN A 196 13.38 18.39 6.06
C GLN A 196 13.76 18.39 7.56
N PHE A 197 13.81 19.57 8.19
CA PHE A 197 14.08 19.67 9.62
C PHE A 197 13.04 18.89 10.44
N ALA A 198 11.76 19.06 10.13
CA ALA A 198 10.66 18.38 10.81
C ALA A 198 10.69 16.84 10.68
N LEU A 199 11.37 16.29 9.68
CA LEU A 199 11.55 14.84 9.47
C LEU A 199 12.75 14.25 10.21
N GLN A 200 13.69 15.11 10.63
CA GLN A 200 14.93 14.73 11.29
C GLN A 200 14.86 14.89 12.81
N THR A 201 13.96 15.74 13.30
CA THR A 201 13.83 16.06 14.73
C THR A 201 12.50 15.56 15.27
N PRO A 202 12.49 14.50 16.12
CA PRO A 202 11.28 14.05 16.81
C PRO A 202 10.72 15.08 17.78
#